data_AF-A0A558FM26-F1
#
_entry.id   AF-A0A558FM26-F1
#
_cell.length_a   1.000
_cell.length_b   1.000
_cell.length_c   1.000
_cell.angle_alpha   90.00
_cell.angle_beta   90.00
_cell.angle_gamma   90.00
#
_symmetry.space_group_name_H-M   'P 1'
#
loop_
_entity.id
_entity.type
_entity.pdbx_description
1 polymer ?
#
loop_
_entity_poly.entity_id
_entity_poly.type
_entity_poly.pdbx_seq_one_letter_code
_entity_poly.pdbx_strand_id
1 'polypeptide(L)'
;MKLIFTCVLFLSLLCSVACEPVVTPDQYFQRAQRVADKIKREADERVRREAAGEPDIKYSPEQLRNAEGDLEALVDSLKRASDGGHTVATYFLANLQDNPMFSERSRKETCGLYQKTMDQGLLAAAVGYYHLCDKAYERFDLHNADHLKYLQSLEQLLQKSDAYGDAYPLPAKHSLCFLDEGAPLPQHGVLAAMRARAVALVLTKDQYRAEANYILALTRVNENDRPDSQNIAYLDDAEALGCNDYSGLNTMIRNAGKASDNK
;
A
#
# COMPACT_ATOMS: atom_id res chain seq x y z
N MET A 1 58.47 42.26 12.33
CA MET A 1 58.17 41.91 10.93
C MET A 1 58.33 40.41 10.78
N LYS A 2 57.29 39.74 10.24
CA LYS A 2 57.33 38.39 9.63
C LYS A 2 57.77 37.25 10.55
N LEU A 3 56.84 36.51 11.17
CA LEU A 3 56.96 35.04 11.35
C LEU A 3 55.78 34.37 12.11
N ILE A 4 54.85 35.11 12.72
CA ILE A 4 53.73 34.48 13.47
C ILE A 4 52.40 34.46 12.68
N PHE A 5 52.29 35.25 11.61
CA PHE A 5 51.06 35.36 10.82
C PHE A 5 50.89 34.30 9.71
N THR A 6 51.82 33.35 9.60
CA THR A 6 51.83 32.33 8.54
C THR A 6 51.23 30.98 8.93
N CYS A 7 50.94 30.72 10.22
CA CYS A 7 50.37 29.43 10.64
C CYS A 7 48.85 29.41 10.78
N VAL A 8 48.15 30.56 10.80
CA VAL A 8 46.68 30.59 10.93
C VAL A 8 45.97 30.62 9.57
N LEU A 9 46.68 30.99 8.50
CA LEU A 9 46.13 31.07 7.14
C LEU A 9 46.22 29.77 6.33
N PHE A 10 46.91 28.74 6.84
CA PHE A 10 46.99 27.44 6.18
C PHE A 10 45.97 26.41 6.69
N LEU A 11 45.28 26.67 7.80
CA LEU A 11 44.25 25.76 8.32
C LEU A 11 42.82 26.06 7.82
N SER A 12 42.60 27.19 7.14
CA SER A 12 41.27 27.56 6.60
C SER A 12 41.07 27.16 5.13
N LEU A 13 42.08 26.56 4.48
CA LEU A 13 42.04 26.23 3.04
C LEU A 13 41.98 24.73 2.71
N LEU A 14 41.74 23.87 3.70
CA LEU A 14 41.66 22.41 3.53
C LEU A 14 40.41 21.82 4.22
N CYS A 15 39.25 22.43 3.97
CA CYS A 15 37.96 21.76 4.13
C CYS A 15 37.03 22.15 2.98
N SER A 16 37.52 22.08 1.74
CA SER A 16 36.65 21.77 0.61
C SER A 16 36.30 20.29 0.70
N VAL A 17 35.57 19.92 1.75
CA VAL A 17 34.85 18.67 1.77
C VAL A 17 33.90 18.82 0.59
N ALA A 18 34.16 18.09 -0.49
CA ALA A 18 33.14 17.82 -1.48
C ALA A 18 32.06 17.04 -0.72
N CYS A 19 31.15 17.76 -0.05
CA CYS A 19 29.87 17.21 0.32
C CYS A 19 29.24 16.86 -1.03
N GLU A 20 29.35 15.59 -1.42
CA GLU A 20 28.43 15.03 -2.40
C GLU A 20 27.03 15.51 -2.01
N PRO A 21 26.24 16.04 -2.95
CA PRO A 21 24.93 16.56 -2.62
C PRO A 21 24.15 15.46 -1.90
N VAL A 22 23.80 15.70 -0.63
CA VAL A 22 23.06 14.74 0.18
C VAL A 22 21.74 14.50 -0.54
N VAL A 23 21.58 13.29 -1.08
CA VAL A 23 20.36 12.93 -1.80
C VAL A 23 19.24 12.82 -0.77
N THR A 24 18.18 13.61 -0.96
CA THR A 24 17.06 13.65 -0.01
C THR A 24 16.15 12.42 -0.19
N PRO A 25 15.34 12.06 0.82
CA PRO A 25 14.35 11.00 0.69
C PRO A 25 13.40 11.23 -0.50
N ASP A 26 12.98 12.47 -0.73
CA ASP A 26 12.14 12.85 -1.87
C ASP A 26 12.84 12.63 -3.22
N GLN A 27 14.14 12.91 -3.30
CA GLN A 27 14.90 12.65 -4.52
C GLN A 27 15.06 11.15 -4.81
N TYR A 28 15.20 10.32 -3.77
CA TYR A 28 15.13 8.86 -3.92
C TYR A 28 13.75 8.40 -4.35
N PHE A 29 12.68 8.97 -3.80
CA PHE A 29 11.32 8.66 -4.22
C PHE A 29 11.06 9.06 -5.69
N GLN A 30 11.54 10.23 -6.12
CA GLN A 30 11.47 10.65 -7.53
C GLN A 30 12.26 9.72 -8.46
N ARG A 31 13.39 9.15 -8.00
CA ARG A 31 14.11 8.12 -8.77
C ARG A 31 13.25 6.86 -8.90
N ALA A 32 12.65 6.39 -7.82
CA ALA A 32 11.72 5.27 -7.84
C ALA A 32 10.55 5.49 -8.81
N GLN A 33 9.93 6.68 -8.79
CA GLN A 33 8.85 7.04 -9.72
C GLN A 33 9.29 6.95 -11.19
N ARG A 34 10.48 7.47 -11.54
CA ARG A 34 11.00 7.38 -12.91
C ARG A 34 11.22 5.94 -13.37
N VAL A 35 11.71 5.08 -12.49
CA VAL A 35 11.90 3.65 -12.79
C VAL A 35 10.55 2.95 -12.92
N ALA A 36 9.60 3.21 -12.03
CA ALA A 36 8.24 2.68 -12.12
C ALA A 36 7.53 3.10 -13.42
N ASP A 37 7.69 4.36 -13.85
CA ASP A 37 7.15 4.84 -15.12
C ASP A 37 7.78 4.15 -16.33
N LYS A 38 9.08 3.80 -16.26
CA LYS A 38 9.74 3.00 -17.29
C LYS A 38 9.13 1.60 -17.37
N ILE A 39 9.04 0.90 -16.23
CA ILE A 39 8.43 -0.44 -16.13
C ILE A 39 6.99 -0.42 -16.67
N LYS A 40 6.20 0.60 -16.30
CA LYS A 40 4.83 0.78 -16.78
C LYS A 40 4.77 0.92 -18.30
N ARG A 41 5.61 1.78 -18.90
CA ARG A 41 5.63 1.96 -20.37
C ARG A 41 5.98 0.66 -21.09
N GLU A 42 6.94 -0.10 -20.57
CA GLU A 42 7.31 -1.39 -21.13
C GLU A 42 6.19 -2.43 -21.00
N ALA A 43 5.48 -2.45 -19.88
CA ALA A 43 4.30 -3.30 -19.70
C ALA A 43 3.16 -2.91 -20.65
N ASP A 44 2.87 -1.62 -20.79
CA ASP A 44 1.80 -1.12 -21.67
C ASP A 44 2.11 -1.38 -23.15
N GLU A 45 3.38 -1.32 -23.57
CA GLU A 45 3.80 -1.74 -24.93
C GLU A 45 3.54 -3.23 -25.16
N ARG A 46 3.80 -4.09 -24.17
CA ARG A 46 3.56 -5.54 -24.29
C ARG A 46 2.07 -5.86 -24.40
N VAL A 47 1.24 -5.18 -23.62
CA VAL A 47 -0.22 -5.31 -23.74
C VAL A 47 -0.69 -4.90 -25.15
N ARG A 48 -0.11 -3.83 -25.73
CA ARG A 48 -0.42 -3.43 -27.11
C ARG A 48 0.01 -4.48 -28.15
N ARG A 49 1.19 -5.09 -27.99
CA ARG A 49 1.68 -6.17 -28.88
C ARG A 49 0.86 -7.44 -28.77
N GLU A 50 0.44 -7.83 -27.57
CA GLU A 50 -0.48 -8.95 -27.34
C GLU A 50 -1.82 -8.70 -28.06
N ALA A 51 -2.38 -7.49 -27.94
CA ALA A 51 -3.61 -7.11 -28.64
C ALA A 51 -3.46 -7.12 -30.19
N ALA A 52 -2.24 -6.92 -30.71
CA ALA A 52 -1.93 -7.01 -32.13
C ALA A 52 -1.73 -8.47 -32.63
N GLY A 53 -1.84 -9.47 -31.75
CA GLY A 53 -1.68 -10.88 -32.11
C GLY A 53 -0.23 -11.31 -32.31
N GLU A 54 0.74 -10.54 -31.80
CA GLU A 54 2.14 -10.93 -31.85
C GLU A 54 2.39 -12.16 -30.95
N PRO A 55 3.07 -13.21 -31.45
CA PRO A 55 3.26 -14.44 -30.71
C PRO A 55 4.06 -14.21 -29.43
N ASP A 56 3.73 -15.04 -28.43
CA ASP A 56 4.30 -15.17 -27.08
C ASP A 56 5.61 -14.41 -26.89
N ILE A 57 5.57 -13.32 -26.11
CA ILE A 57 6.70 -12.38 -25.91
C ILE A 57 7.79 -13.10 -25.13
N LYS A 58 8.56 -13.95 -25.80
CA LYS A 58 9.73 -14.61 -25.23
C LYS A 58 10.76 -13.55 -24.95
N TYR A 59 11.10 -13.41 -23.67
CA TYR A 59 12.16 -12.51 -23.27
C TYR A 59 13.50 -13.03 -23.79
N SER A 60 14.30 -12.14 -24.39
CA SER A 60 15.72 -12.40 -24.50
C SER A 60 16.34 -12.41 -23.09
N PRO A 61 17.45 -13.13 -22.87
CA PRO A 61 18.17 -13.07 -21.61
C PRO A 61 18.57 -11.64 -21.20
N GLU A 62 18.81 -10.76 -22.17
CA GLU A 62 19.11 -9.34 -21.91
C GLU A 62 17.87 -8.58 -21.42
N GLN A 63 16.69 -8.84 -22.01
CA GLN A 63 15.45 -8.22 -21.55
C GLN A 63 15.07 -8.66 -20.13
N LEU A 64 15.34 -9.92 -19.77
CA LEU A 64 15.16 -10.38 -18.38
C LEU A 64 16.10 -9.65 -17.43
N ARG A 65 17.40 -9.59 -17.73
CA ARG A 65 18.37 -8.86 -16.90
C ARG A 65 18.03 -7.37 -16.75
N ASN A 66 17.56 -6.73 -17.81
CA ASN A 66 17.15 -5.33 -17.76
C ASN A 66 15.93 -5.13 -16.86
N ALA A 67 14.91 -6.01 -16.97
CA ALA A 67 13.73 -5.96 -16.12
C ALA A 67 14.07 -6.25 -14.64
N GLU A 68 14.95 -7.21 -14.38
CA GLU A 68 15.49 -7.50 -13.04
C GLU A 68 16.22 -6.28 -12.48
N GLY A 69 17.12 -5.68 -13.26
CA GLY A 69 17.86 -4.48 -12.85
C GLY A 69 16.97 -3.26 -12.59
N ASP A 70 15.91 -3.06 -13.38
CA ASP A 70 14.92 -2.01 -13.13
C ASP A 70 14.15 -2.26 -11.83
N LEU A 71 13.75 -3.52 -11.55
CA LEU A 71 13.07 -3.86 -10.31
C LEU A 71 14.00 -3.65 -9.09
N GLU A 72 15.26 -4.07 -9.18
CA GLU A 72 16.27 -3.83 -8.14
C GLU A 72 16.47 -2.33 -7.88
N ALA A 73 16.59 -1.53 -8.94
CA ALA A 73 16.75 -0.08 -8.84
C ALA A 73 15.51 0.61 -8.22
N LEU A 74 14.30 0.12 -8.55
CA LEU A 74 13.05 0.57 -7.95
C LEU A 74 13.04 0.28 -6.45
N VAL A 75 13.34 -0.96 -6.06
CA VAL A 75 13.34 -1.39 -4.66
C VAL A 75 14.42 -0.66 -3.85
N ASP A 76 15.65 -0.52 -4.36
CA ASP A 76 16.72 0.24 -3.69
C ASP A 76 16.34 1.71 -3.49
N SER A 77 15.77 2.35 -4.51
CA SER A 77 15.33 3.75 -4.41
C SER A 77 14.22 3.94 -3.38
N LEU A 78 13.21 3.05 -3.38
CA LEU A 78 12.13 3.07 -2.39
C LEU A 78 12.65 2.81 -0.98
N LYS A 79 13.59 1.86 -0.83
CA LYS A 79 14.23 1.57 0.46
C LYS A 79 14.97 2.79 1.00
N ARG A 80 15.81 3.45 0.20
CA ARG A 80 16.53 4.65 0.62
C ARG A 80 15.60 5.80 1.00
N ALA A 81 14.51 5.98 0.25
CA ALA A 81 13.48 6.97 0.60
C ALA A 81 12.76 6.61 1.92
N SER A 82 12.40 5.34 2.10
CA SER A 82 11.77 4.81 3.32
C SER A 82 12.66 4.93 4.56
N ASP A 83 13.94 4.56 4.44
CA ASP A 83 14.96 4.69 5.49
C ASP A 83 15.17 6.16 5.86
N GLY A 84 15.04 7.05 4.87
CA GLY A 84 15.03 8.50 5.05
C GLY A 84 13.72 9.11 5.60
N GLY A 85 12.70 8.29 5.85
CA GLY A 85 11.44 8.72 6.47
C GLY A 85 10.30 9.07 5.50
N HIS A 86 10.45 8.85 4.20
CA HIS A 86 9.41 9.15 3.22
C HIS A 86 8.25 8.15 3.30
N THR A 87 7.08 8.62 3.76
CA THR A 87 5.89 7.79 4.04
C THR A 87 5.37 7.07 2.80
N VAL A 88 5.10 7.80 1.72
CA VAL A 88 4.56 7.18 0.49
C VAL A 88 5.55 6.16 -0.12
N ALA A 89 6.87 6.41 -0.06
CA ALA A 89 7.86 5.43 -0.49
C ALA A 89 7.85 4.16 0.38
N THR A 90 7.65 4.33 1.69
CA THR A 90 7.49 3.22 2.65
C THR A 90 6.27 2.37 2.28
N TYR A 91 5.16 3.00 1.91
CA TYR A 91 3.95 2.33 1.42
C TYR A 91 4.17 1.53 0.12
N PHE A 92 4.81 2.14 -0.87
CA PHE A 92 5.12 1.46 -2.13
C PHE A 92 6.09 0.29 -1.91
N LEU A 93 7.07 0.44 -1.03
CA LEU A 93 7.97 -0.64 -0.65
C LEU A 93 7.21 -1.80 0.00
N ALA A 94 6.30 -1.51 0.93
CA ALA A 94 5.45 -2.52 1.57
C ALA A 94 4.62 -3.28 0.53
N ASN A 95 3.99 -2.59 -0.42
CA ASN A 95 3.23 -3.22 -1.50
C ASN A 95 4.11 -4.08 -2.41
N LEU A 96 5.31 -3.64 -2.80
CA LEU A 96 6.21 -4.48 -3.61
C LEU A 96 6.64 -5.73 -2.86
N GLN A 97 6.86 -5.59 -1.55
CA GLN A 97 7.14 -6.66 -0.61
C GLN A 97 5.87 -7.25 -0.02
N ASP A 98 4.73 -7.22 -0.71
CA ASP A 98 3.51 -7.92 -0.31
C ASP A 98 3.24 -9.07 -1.30
N ASN A 99 3.45 -10.31 -0.84
CA ASN A 99 3.46 -11.55 -1.62
C ASN A 99 2.91 -12.71 -0.76
N PRO A 100 1.96 -13.50 -1.30
CA PRO A 100 1.35 -14.61 -0.58
C PRO A 100 2.32 -15.76 -0.22
N MET A 101 3.51 -15.83 -0.81
CA MET A 101 4.50 -16.91 -0.60
C MET A 101 5.56 -16.60 0.47
N PHE A 102 5.34 -15.59 1.32
CA PHE A 102 6.38 -15.15 2.24
C PHE A 102 6.72 -16.10 3.37
N SER A 103 8.00 -16.06 3.74
CA SER A 103 8.44 -16.48 5.07
C SER A 103 7.84 -15.59 6.16
N GLU A 104 7.70 -16.12 7.36
CA GLU A 104 7.22 -15.35 8.52
C GLU A 104 8.07 -14.09 8.77
N ARG A 105 9.38 -14.16 8.50
CA ARG A 105 10.31 -13.04 8.61
C ARG A 105 9.94 -11.91 7.63
N SER A 106 9.81 -12.24 6.35
CA SER A 106 9.47 -11.26 5.31
C SER A 106 8.10 -10.64 5.58
N ARG A 107 7.11 -11.43 6.02
CA ARG A 107 5.80 -10.90 6.42
C ARG A 107 5.94 -9.87 7.56
N LYS A 108 6.71 -10.18 8.61
CA LYS A 108 6.95 -9.26 9.74
C LYS A 108 7.61 -7.96 9.29
N GLU A 109 8.57 -8.03 8.37
CA GLU A 109 9.22 -6.85 7.78
C GLU A 109 8.20 -5.98 7.04
N THR A 110 7.37 -6.57 6.16
CA THR A 110 6.31 -5.85 5.44
C THR A 110 5.27 -5.24 6.38
N CYS A 111 4.86 -5.98 7.42
CA CYS A 111 3.94 -5.46 8.44
C CYS A 111 4.51 -4.27 9.20
N GLY A 112 5.81 -4.28 9.49
CA GLY A 112 6.49 -3.13 10.08
C GLY A 112 6.46 -1.89 9.16
N LEU A 113 6.57 -2.08 7.84
CA LEU A 113 6.46 -0.98 6.87
C LEU A 113 5.03 -0.42 6.82
N TYR A 114 4.00 -1.28 6.76
CA TYR A 114 2.61 -0.82 6.79
C TYR A 114 2.29 -0.11 8.11
N GLN A 115 2.69 -0.67 9.26
CA GLN A 115 2.47 -0.05 10.56
C GLN A 115 3.15 1.32 10.65
N LYS A 116 4.43 1.44 10.26
CA LYS A 116 5.15 2.73 10.24
C LYS A 116 4.42 3.78 9.41
N THR A 117 3.89 3.38 8.26
CA THR A 117 3.19 4.29 7.33
C THR A 117 1.81 4.67 7.86
N MET A 118 1.11 3.73 8.50
CA MET A 118 -0.15 3.96 9.21
C MET A 118 0.03 4.94 10.38
N ASP A 119 1.08 4.75 11.20
CA ASP A 119 1.43 5.64 12.32
C ASP A 119 1.75 7.07 11.82
N GLN A 120 2.22 7.21 10.58
CA GLN A 120 2.47 8.49 9.93
C GLN A 120 1.22 9.13 9.30
N GLY A 121 0.07 8.45 9.34
CA GLY A 121 -1.22 9.02 8.95
C GLY A 121 -1.77 8.60 7.58
N LEU A 122 -1.15 7.64 6.88
CA LEU A 122 -1.62 7.18 5.57
C LEU A 122 -2.70 6.11 5.70
N LEU A 123 -3.94 6.41 5.29
CA LEU A 123 -5.06 5.47 5.38
C LEU A 123 -4.85 4.21 4.55
N ALA A 124 -4.23 4.34 3.37
CA ALA A 124 -3.96 3.22 2.48
C ALA A 124 -3.09 2.13 3.13
N ALA A 125 -2.21 2.51 4.06
CA ALA A 125 -1.38 1.57 4.80
C ALA A 125 -2.16 0.75 5.82
N ALA A 126 -3.21 1.33 6.43
CA ALA A 126 -4.08 0.61 7.36
C ALA A 126 -4.85 -0.51 6.64
N VAL A 127 -5.38 -0.22 5.44
CA VAL A 127 -6.04 -1.23 4.59
C VAL A 127 -5.05 -2.33 4.18
N GLY A 128 -3.82 -1.99 3.78
CA GLY A 128 -2.78 -2.98 3.50
C GLY A 128 -2.42 -3.84 4.72
N TYR A 129 -2.33 -3.21 5.91
CA TYR A 129 -2.06 -3.90 7.17
C TYR A 129 -3.14 -4.93 7.49
N TYR A 130 -4.42 -4.62 7.28
CA TYR A 130 -5.50 -5.57 7.50
C TYR A 130 -5.30 -6.88 6.73
N HIS A 131 -5.07 -6.79 5.43
CA HIS A 131 -4.98 -7.97 4.57
C HIS A 131 -3.79 -8.88 4.92
N LEU A 132 -2.65 -8.28 5.28
CA LEU A 132 -1.41 -9.04 5.49
C LEU A 132 -1.13 -9.38 6.97
N CYS A 133 -1.48 -8.48 7.90
CA CYS A 133 -0.91 -8.46 9.25
C CYS A 133 -1.93 -8.72 10.34
N ASP A 134 -3.13 -8.16 10.21
CA ASP A 134 -4.22 -8.39 11.17
C ASP A 134 -4.89 -9.75 10.94
N LYS A 135 -4.25 -10.81 11.46
CA LYS A 135 -4.74 -12.18 11.34
C LYS A 135 -5.70 -12.59 12.45
N ALA A 136 -6.15 -11.65 13.28
CA ALA A 136 -7.05 -11.96 14.40
C ALA A 136 -8.41 -12.46 13.93
N TYR A 137 -8.98 -11.82 12.90
CA TYR A 137 -10.27 -12.21 12.33
C TYR A 137 -10.24 -13.64 11.76
N GLU A 138 -9.16 -14.03 11.07
CA GLU A 138 -8.97 -15.39 10.51
C GLU A 138 -8.93 -16.46 11.61
N ARG A 139 -8.56 -16.07 12.83
CA ARG A 139 -8.51 -16.95 14.01
C ARG A 139 -9.76 -16.83 14.89
N PHE A 140 -10.76 -16.04 14.49
CA PHE A 140 -11.93 -15.71 15.30
C PHE A 140 -11.57 -15.11 16.68
N ASP A 141 -10.43 -14.42 16.77
CA ASP A 141 -9.91 -13.80 18.00
C ASP A 141 -10.17 -12.29 17.97
N LEU A 142 -11.44 -11.88 17.88
CA LEU A 142 -11.83 -10.48 17.67
C LEU A 142 -11.59 -9.58 18.89
N HIS A 143 -11.31 -10.16 20.05
CA HIS A 143 -10.88 -9.44 21.25
C HIS A 143 -9.35 -9.37 21.42
N ASN A 144 -8.59 -9.79 20.41
CA ASN A 144 -7.15 -9.66 20.41
C ASN A 144 -6.72 -8.20 20.61
N ALA A 145 -5.80 -7.95 21.55
CA ALA A 145 -5.38 -6.59 21.89
C ALA A 145 -4.76 -5.84 20.69
N ASP A 146 -4.01 -6.53 19.83
CA ASP A 146 -3.40 -5.90 18.65
C ASP A 146 -4.46 -5.57 17.58
N HIS A 147 -5.46 -6.43 17.43
CA HIS A 147 -6.61 -6.18 16.55
C HIS A 147 -7.43 -4.98 17.02
N LEU A 148 -7.79 -4.92 18.30
CA LEU A 148 -8.54 -3.79 18.87
C LEU A 148 -7.76 -2.47 18.73
N LYS A 149 -6.44 -2.50 18.94
CA LYS A 149 -5.57 -1.34 18.71
C LYS A 149 -5.54 -0.94 17.23
N TYR A 150 -5.52 -1.90 16.32
CA TYR A 150 -5.60 -1.65 14.88
C TYR A 150 -6.93 -0.99 14.51
N LEU A 151 -8.07 -1.53 14.95
CA LEU A 151 -9.40 -0.93 14.71
C LEU A 151 -9.48 0.51 15.22
N GLN A 152 -8.98 0.76 16.44
CA GLN A 152 -8.92 2.12 16.99
C GLN A 152 -8.08 3.06 16.12
N SER A 153 -6.94 2.59 15.60
CA SER A 153 -6.08 3.38 14.71
C SER A 153 -6.78 3.67 13.37
N LEU A 154 -7.49 2.69 12.82
CA LEU A 154 -8.27 2.82 11.60
C LEU A 154 -9.39 3.86 11.74
N GLU A 155 -10.15 3.82 12.85
CA GLU A 155 -11.18 4.82 13.16
C GLU A 155 -10.59 6.23 13.25
N GLN A 156 -9.44 6.40 13.90
CA GLN A 156 -8.77 7.69 14.00
C GLN A 156 -8.30 8.23 12.64
N LEU A 157 -7.83 7.35 11.75
CA LEU A 157 -7.44 7.72 10.38
C LEU A 157 -8.65 8.16 9.55
N LEU A 158 -9.82 7.54 9.74
CA LEU A 158 -11.06 7.93 9.06
C LEU A 158 -11.59 9.30 9.50
N GLN A 159 -11.40 9.65 10.77
CA GLN A 159 -11.83 10.93 11.35
C GLN A 159 -10.94 12.11 10.95
N LYS A 160 -9.64 11.86 10.73
CA LYS A 160 -8.68 12.89 10.36
C LYS A 160 -8.62 13.06 8.84
N SER A 161 -8.29 14.27 8.39
CA SER A 161 -7.93 14.45 6.98
C SER A 161 -6.60 13.75 6.73
N ASP A 162 -6.58 12.82 5.77
CA ASP A 162 -5.35 12.16 5.33
C ASP A 162 -4.35 13.22 4.80
N ALA A 163 -3.21 13.34 5.49
CA ALA A 163 -2.15 14.30 5.19
C ALA A 163 -1.47 14.03 3.83
N TYR A 164 -1.67 12.84 3.26
CA TYR A 164 -1.15 12.41 1.98
C TYR A 164 -2.24 12.35 0.90
N GLY A 165 -3.29 13.17 1.04
CA GLY A 165 -4.38 13.27 0.05
C GLY A 165 -3.89 13.42 -1.39
N ASP A 166 -2.82 14.19 -1.61
CA ASP A 166 -2.24 14.44 -2.93
C ASP A 166 -1.46 13.23 -3.51
N ALA A 167 -1.17 12.22 -2.70
CA ALA A 167 -0.49 11.00 -3.15
C ALA A 167 -1.46 10.00 -3.79
N TYR A 168 -2.77 10.17 -3.59
CA TYR A 168 -3.79 9.31 -4.18
C TYR A 168 -3.99 9.62 -5.68
N PRO A 169 -4.38 8.61 -6.49
CA PRO A 169 -4.70 7.24 -6.10
C PRO A 169 -3.45 6.38 -5.83
N LEU A 170 -3.60 5.37 -4.97
CA LEU A 170 -2.52 4.49 -4.54
C LEU A 170 -2.84 3.02 -4.89
N PRO A 171 -1.83 2.18 -5.15
CA PRO A 171 -2.06 0.77 -5.44
C PRO A 171 -2.38 0.00 -4.17
N ALA A 172 -3.41 -0.85 -4.21
CA ALA A 172 -3.69 -1.88 -3.25
C ALA A 172 -3.28 -3.26 -3.81
N LYS A 173 -3.09 -4.23 -2.92
CA LYS A 173 -2.93 -5.64 -3.30
C LYS A 173 -4.22 -6.42 -3.30
N HIS A 174 -5.10 -6.04 -2.41
CA HIS A 174 -6.38 -6.65 -2.17
C HIS A 174 -7.40 -5.54 -1.97
N SER A 175 -8.65 -5.86 -2.28
CA SER A 175 -9.78 -4.97 -2.13
C SER A 175 -10.98 -5.83 -1.78
N LEU A 176 -11.67 -5.52 -0.67
CA LEU A 176 -12.93 -6.17 -0.33
C LEU A 176 -14.08 -5.58 -1.15
N CYS A 177 -13.96 -4.31 -1.56
CA CYS A 177 -15.06 -3.50 -2.07
C CYS A 177 -15.08 -3.32 -3.60
N PHE A 178 -13.92 -3.35 -4.26
CA PHE A 178 -13.76 -2.85 -5.63
C PHE A 178 -13.15 -3.86 -6.61
N LEU A 179 -12.85 -5.07 -6.16
CA LEU A 179 -12.41 -6.16 -7.02
C LEU A 179 -13.14 -7.46 -6.68
N ASP A 180 -13.92 -7.97 -7.63
CA ASP A 180 -14.43 -9.33 -7.60
C ASP A 180 -13.33 -10.30 -8.07
N GLU A 181 -12.66 -10.96 -7.13
CA GLU A 181 -11.62 -11.95 -7.45
C GLU A 181 -12.19 -13.19 -8.17
N GLY A 182 -13.50 -13.47 -8.00
CA GLY A 182 -14.23 -14.56 -8.64
C GLY A 182 -14.70 -14.24 -10.07
N ALA A 183 -14.69 -12.95 -10.46
CA ALA A 183 -15.10 -12.55 -11.80
C ALA A 183 -14.19 -13.15 -12.87
N PRO A 184 -14.75 -13.65 -13.98
CA PRO A 184 -13.95 -14.15 -15.09
C PRO A 184 -13.08 -13.03 -15.65
N LEU A 185 -11.84 -13.38 -15.98
CA LEU A 185 -10.94 -12.44 -16.65
C LEU A 185 -11.55 -12.00 -17.99
N PRO A 186 -11.44 -10.72 -18.36
CA PRO A 186 -11.80 -10.26 -19.69
C PRO A 186 -11.09 -11.12 -20.75
N GLN A 187 -11.76 -11.43 -21.88
CA GLN A 187 -11.18 -12.23 -22.98
C GLN A 187 -10.11 -11.46 -23.80
N HIS A 188 -9.33 -10.60 -23.13
CA HIS A 188 -8.36 -9.69 -23.73
C HIS A 188 -6.96 -10.15 -23.34
N GLY A 189 -6.48 -11.27 -23.91
CA GLY A 189 -5.13 -11.77 -23.65
C GLY A 189 -4.81 -12.04 -22.16
N VAL A 190 -3.63 -12.57 -21.87
CA VAL A 190 -3.20 -12.79 -20.48
C VAL A 190 -2.63 -11.50 -19.89
N LEU A 191 -1.83 -10.76 -20.66
CA LEU A 191 -1.20 -9.53 -20.18
C LEU A 191 -2.21 -8.40 -20.01
N ALA A 192 -3.15 -8.22 -20.93
CA ALA A 192 -4.20 -7.21 -20.77
C ALA A 192 -5.12 -7.54 -19.59
N ALA A 193 -5.46 -8.81 -19.36
CA ALA A 193 -6.21 -9.26 -18.19
C ALA A 193 -5.46 -8.97 -16.87
N MET A 194 -4.16 -9.27 -16.79
CA MET A 194 -3.33 -8.92 -15.65
C MET A 194 -3.25 -7.41 -15.42
N ARG A 195 -3.11 -6.63 -16.49
CA ARG A 195 -3.06 -5.17 -16.44
C ARG A 195 -4.37 -4.58 -15.93
N ALA A 196 -5.51 -5.08 -16.41
CA ALA A 196 -6.83 -4.65 -15.99
C ALA A 196 -7.03 -4.86 -14.48
N ARG A 197 -6.64 -6.02 -13.94
CA ARG A 197 -6.67 -6.28 -12.48
C ARG A 197 -5.78 -5.31 -11.70
N ALA A 198 -4.54 -5.10 -12.16
CA ALA A 198 -3.63 -4.17 -11.50
C ALA A 198 -4.14 -2.72 -11.50
N VAL A 199 -4.80 -2.30 -12.58
CA VAL A 199 -5.41 -0.97 -12.68
C VAL A 199 -6.65 -0.84 -11.80
N ALA A 200 -7.47 -1.89 -11.70
CA ALA A 200 -8.64 -1.91 -10.82
C ALA A 200 -8.27 -1.75 -9.33
N LEU A 201 -7.06 -2.14 -8.95
CA LEU A 201 -6.52 -1.98 -7.59
C LEU A 201 -5.77 -0.66 -7.38
N VAL A 202 -5.82 0.29 -8.31
CA VAL A 202 -5.35 1.66 -8.06
C VAL A 202 -6.51 2.47 -7.50
N LEU A 203 -6.61 2.51 -6.19
CA LEU A 203 -7.78 3.04 -5.48
C LEU A 203 -7.62 4.53 -5.15
N THR A 204 -8.71 5.28 -5.31
CA THR A 204 -8.81 6.67 -4.86
C THR A 204 -8.86 6.77 -3.34
N LYS A 205 -8.67 7.98 -2.81
CA LYS A 205 -8.81 8.24 -1.37
C LYS A 205 -10.17 7.78 -0.83
N ASP A 206 -11.25 8.09 -1.53
CA ASP A 206 -12.61 7.71 -1.13
C ASP A 206 -12.82 6.19 -1.17
N GLN A 207 -12.21 5.50 -2.14
CA GLN A 207 -12.25 4.03 -2.18
C GLN A 207 -11.49 3.42 -1.00
N TYR A 208 -10.33 3.95 -0.60
CA TYR A 208 -9.67 3.49 0.64
C TYR A 208 -10.48 3.81 1.91
N ARG A 209 -11.24 4.91 1.93
CA ARG A 209 -12.19 5.19 3.01
C ARG A 209 -13.32 4.16 3.02
N ALA A 210 -13.80 3.72 1.87
CA ALA A 210 -14.80 2.67 1.75
C ALA A 210 -14.26 1.33 2.30
N GLU A 211 -13.06 0.92 1.88
CA GLU A 211 -12.38 -0.28 2.39
C GLU A 211 -12.23 -0.25 3.92
N ALA A 212 -11.75 0.87 4.47
CA ALA A 212 -11.57 1.05 5.90
C ALA A 212 -12.88 0.95 6.68
N ASN A 213 -13.94 1.60 6.21
CA ASN A 213 -15.28 1.48 6.79
C ASN A 213 -15.80 0.04 6.69
N TYR A 214 -15.58 -0.62 5.56
CA TYR A 214 -16.01 -2.01 5.39
C TYR A 214 -15.28 -2.97 6.33
N ILE A 215 -13.97 -2.78 6.55
CA ILE A 215 -13.18 -3.54 7.52
C ILE A 215 -13.75 -3.37 8.94
N LEU A 216 -14.07 -2.13 9.35
CA LEU A 216 -14.69 -1.86 10.66
C LEU A 216 -16.07 -2.52 10.78
N ALA A 217 -16.90 -2.41 9.75
CA ALA A 217 -18.21 -3.05 9.71
C ALA A 217 -18.12 -4.57 9.85
N LEU A 218 -17.10 -5.18 9.23
CA LEU A 218 -16.92 -6.63 9.19
C LEU A 218 -16.32 -7.20 10.48
N THR A 219 -15.36 -6.50 11.09
CA THR A 219 -14.48 -7.11 12.11
C THR A 219 -14.64 -6.56 13.52
N ARG A 220 -15.25 -5.38 13.68
CA ARG A 220 -15.61 -4.88 15.02
C ARG A 220 -16.70 -5.76 15.63
N VAL A 221 -16.57 -6.05 16.92
CA VAL A 221 -17.65 -6.64 17.73
C VAL A 221 -17.83 -5.87 19.03
N ASN A 222 -19.03 -5.96 19.60
CA ASN A 222 -19.31 -5.48 20.95
C ASN A 222 -18.83 -6.48 22.02
N GLU A 223 -19.11 -6.19 23.29
CA GLU A 223 -18.75 -7.03 24.44
C GLU A 223 -19.36 -8.45 24.43
N ASN A 224 -20.34 -8.70 23.57
CA ASN A 224 -21.02 -9.99 23.42
C ASN A 224 -20.59 -10.75 22.15
N ASP A 225 -19.44 -10.42 21.57
CA ASP A 225 -18.93 -10.99 20.31
C ASP A 225 -19.90 -10.80 19.11
N ARG A 226 -20.66 -9.70 19.08
CA ARG A 226 -21.66 -9.46 18.03
C ARG A 226 -21.49 -8.11 17.34
N PRO A 227 -21.84 -8.02 16.05
CA PRO A 227 -22.14 -6.74 15.42
C PRO A 227 -23.31 -6.03 16.12
N ASP A 228 -23.29 -4.70 16.09
CA ASP A 228 -24.34 -3.82 16.61
C ASP A 228 -24.63 -2.67 15.61
N SER A 229 -25.41 -1.66 16.02
CA SER A 229 -25.71 -0.47 15.21
C SER A 229 -24.46 0.26 14.67
N GLN A 230 -23.33 0.24 15.37
CA GLN A 230 -22.10 0.91 14.90
C GLN A 230 -21.50 0.18 13.70
N ASN A 231 -21.56 -1.16 13.65
CA ASN A 231 -21.16 -1.92 12.46
C ASN A 231 -22.02 -1.55 11.25
N ILE A 232 -23.32 -1.33 11.46
CA ILE A 232 -24.25 -0.93 10.40
C ILE A 232 -23.90 0.46 9.88
N ALA A 233 -23.58 1.41 10.76
CA ALA A 233 -23.17 2.76 10.35
C ALA A 233 -21.90 2.73 9.48
N TYR A 234 -20.89 1.95 9.89
CA TYR A 234 -19.69 1.77 9.05
C TYR A 234 -20.01 1.12 7.71
N LEU A 235 -20.93 0.15 7.67
CA LEU A 235 -21.35 -0.47 6.42
C LEU A 235 -22.04 0.53 5.50
N ASP A 236 -22.92 1.37 6.03
CA ASP A 236 -23.61 2.42 5.28
C ASP A 236 -22.61 3.44 4.70
N ASP A 237 -21.60 3.83 5.48
CA ASP A 237 -20.53 4.73 5.01
C ASP A 237 -19.69 4.09 3.89
N ALA A 238 -19.41 2.78 3.98
CA ALA A 238 -18.69 2.06 2.93
C ALA A 238 -19.51 1.99 1.62
N GLU A 239 -20.80 1.63 1.72
CA GLU A 239 -21.71 1.56 0.56
C GLU A 239 -21.92 2.93 -0.09
N ALA A 240 -22.02 4.01 0.70
CA ALA A 240 -22.13 5.38 0.21
C ALA A 240 -20.92 5.82 -0.63
N LEU A 241 -19.74 5.23 -0.35
CA LEU A 241 -18.50 5.44 -1.11
C LEU A 241 -18.32 4.42 -2.26
N GLY A 242 -19.35 3.62 -2.55
CA GLY A 242 -19.39 2.70 -3.69
C GLY A 242 -18.83 1.30 -3.41
N CYS A 243 -18.66 0.90 -2.15
CA CYS A 243 -18.27 -0.46 -1.82
C CYS A 243 -19.32 -1.48 -2.27
N ASN A 244 -18.88 -2.54 -2.98
CA ASN A 244 -19.74 -3.64 -3.38
C ASN A 244 -19.52 -4.86 -2.48
N ASP A 245 -20.61 -5.56 -2.15
CA ASP A 245 -20.56 -6.79 -1.37
C ASP A 245 -20.49 -8.02 -2.29
N TYR A 246 -19.27 -8.40 -2.65
CA TYR A 246 -19.03 -9.60 -3.45
C TYR A 246 -19.21 -10.91 -2.65
N SER A 247 -19.16 -10.82 -1.31
CA SER A 247 -19.18 -11.99 -0.41
C SER A 247 -20.55 -12.26 0.22
N GLY A 248 -21.54 -11.38 0.01
CA GLY A 248 -22.87 -11.47 0.59
C GLY A 248 -22.92 -11.21 2.11
N LEU A 249 -21.91 -10.54 2.67
CA LEU A 249 -21.77 -10.34 4.12
C LEU A 249 -22.62 -9.19 4.66
N ASN A 250 -23.06 -8.25 3.83
CA ASN A 250 -23.82 -7.07 4.26
C ASN A 250 -25.12 -7.45 4.95
N THR A 251 -25.82 -8.43 4.37
CA THR A 251 -27.09 -8.92 4.95
C THR A 251 -26.85 -9.57 6.31
N MET A 252 -25.74 -10.29 6.49
CA MET A 252 -25.38 -10.91 7.76
C MET A 252 -25.10 -9.85 8.82
N ILE A 253 -24.28 -8.84 8.51
CA ILE A 253 -23.93 -7.75 9.44
C ILE A 253 -25.20 -7.00 9.88
N ARG A 254 -26.06 -6.62 8.93
CA ARG A 254 -27.31 -5.89 9.21
C ARG A 254 -28.28 -6.68 10.08
N ASN A 255 -28.43 -7.98 9.82
CA ASN A 255 -29.32 -8.83 10.63
C ASN A 255 -28.77 -9.04 12.03
N ALA A 256 -27.46 -9.26 12.17
CA ALA A 256 -26.81 -9.43 13.46
C ALA A 256 -26.89 -8.15 14.30
N GLY A 257 -26.61 -6.98 13.71
CA GLY A 257 -26.68 -5.70 14.40
C GLY A 257 -28.06 -5.38 14.97
N LYS A 258 -29.11 -5.52 14.14
CA LYS A 258 -30.51 -5.33 14.57
C LYS A 258 -30.92 -6.29 15.68
N ALA A 259 -30.40 -7.51 15.70
CA ALA A 259 -30.71 -8.49 16.74
C ALA A 259 -30.01 -8.18 18.08
N SER A 260 -28.84 -7.54 18.04
CA SER A 260 -28.10 -7.12 19.23
C SER A 260 -28.73 -5.91 19.91
N ASP A 261 -29.23 -4.94 19.16
CA ASP A 261 -29.84 -3.72 19.71
C ASP A 261 -31.22 -3.96 20.36
N ASN A 262 -31.85 -5.11 20.10
CA ASN A 262 -33.16 -5.49 20.64
C ASN A 262 -33.06 -6.32 21.95
N LYS A 263 -31.89 -6.40 22.56
CA LYS A 263 -31.62 -7.12 23.82
C LYS A 263 -31.11 -6.17 24.88
#